data_AF-I4G4K4-F1
#
_entry.id   AF-I4G4K4-F1
#
_cell.length_a   1.000
_cell.length_b   1.000
_cell.length_c   1.000
_cell.angle_alpha   90.00
_cell.angle_beta   90.00
_cell.angle_gamma   90.00
#
_symmetry.space_group_name_H-M   'P 1'
#
loop_
_entity.id
_entity.type
_entity.pdbx_description
1 polymer ?
#
loop_
_entity_poly.entity_id
_entity_poly.type
_entity_poly.pdbx_seq_one_letter_code
_entity_poly.pdbx_strand_id
1 'polypeptide(L)'
;MRVTAIATKTTNVWKAINWAKVQRYVFKLQKRIYQAAKSGQDAKVRRWQRLLVKSYYARLLAVRKVTQDNQGKKTAGVDGVVAISPEQRLNLTEEIKGTRPIQV
;
A
#
# COMPACT_ATOMS: atom_id res chain seq x y z
N MET A 1 -38.40 12.05 -0.32
CA MET A 1 -37.40 11.72 0.71
C MET A 1 -36.19 11.06 0.05
N ARG A 2 -35.02 11.71 0.14
CA ARG A 2 -33.67 11.25 -0.27
C ARG A 2 -33.05 10.56 0.96
N VAL A 3 -32.20 9.52 0.96
CA VAL A 3 -31.32 8.83 0.00
C VAL A 3 -31.19 7.35 0.44
N THR A 4 -30.95 6.46 -0.53
CA THR A 4 -30.62 5.03 -0.45
C THR A 4 -29.42 4.66 0.46
N ALA A 5 -29.54 3.59 1.25
CA ALA A 5 -28.44 3.00 2.04
C ALA A 5 -27.89 1.73 1.38
N ILE A 6 -26.78 1.84 0.63
CA ILE A 6 -25.97 0.69 0.17
C ILE A 6 -24.49 1.04 0.35
N ALA A 7 -23.94 0.85 1.56
CA ALA A 7 -22.49 0.99 1.82
C ALA A 7 -22.04 0.33 3.15
N THR A 8 -22.41 -0.94 3.42
CA THR A 8 -22.04 -1.62 4.68
C THR A 8 -21.09 -2.80 4.52
N LYS A 9 -20.88 -3.32 3.31
CA LYS A 9 -20.05 -4.52 3.10
C LYS A 9 -18.55 -4.24 3.14
N THR A 10 -18.11 -3.09 2.67
CA THR A 10 -16.69 -2.83 2.35
C THR A 10 -15.92 -2.10 3.46
N THR A 11 -16.61 -1.36 4.32
CA THR A 11 -16.02 -0.75 5.54
C THR A 11 -15.47 -1.81 6.51
N ASN A 12 -16.09 -3.00 6.55
CA ASN A 12 -15.61 -4.13 7.34
C ASN A 12 -14.32 -4.73 6.77
N VAL A 13 -14.14 -4.75 5.45
CA VAL A 13 -12.99 -5.43 4.81
C VAL A 13 -11.67 -4.78 5.20
N TRP A 14 -11.55 -3.45 5.16
CA TRP A 14 -10.31 -2.74 5.54
C TRP A 14 -9.93 -2.98 7.01
N LYS A 15 -10.92 -2.96 7.91
CA LYS A 15 -10.71 -3.20 9.34
C LYS A 15 -10.36 -4.66 9.63
N ALA A 16 -10.88 -5.60 8.83
CA ALA A 16 -10.61 -7.03 8.96
C ALA A 16 -9.24 -7.46 8.39
N ILE A 17 -8.49 -6.56 7.73
CA ILE A 17 -7.17 -6.88 7.20
C ILE A 17 -6.22 -7.25 8.34
N ASN A 18 -5.62 -8.44 8.24
CA ASN A 18 -4.55 -8.83 9.15
C ASN A 18 -3.25 -8.06 8.82
N TRP A 19 -3.09 -6.89 9.44
CA TRP A 19 -1.96 -6.00 9.22
C TRP A 19 -0.61 -6.62 9.60
N ALA A 20 -0.57 -7.45 10.64
CA ALA A 20 0.65 -8.15 11.05
C ALA A 20 1.13 -9.11 9.95
N LYS A 21 0.21 -9.80 9.28
CA LYS A 21 0.51 -10.64 8.11
C LYS A 21 1.07 -9.78 6.98
N VAL A 22 0.39 -8.70 6.61
CA VAL A 22 0.81 -7.77 5.54
C VAL A 22 2.23 -7.26 5.79
N GLN A 23 2.50 -6.74 6.99
CA GLN A 23 3.83 -6.25 7.38
C GLN A 23 4.89 -7.34 7.31
N ARG A 24 4.59 -8.56 7.79
CA ARG A 24 5.52 -9.70 7.74
C ARG A 24 5.92 -10.07 6.32
N TYR A 25 4.98 -10.08 5.37
CA TYR A 25 5.28 -10.37 3.97
C TYR A 25 6.16 -9.29 3.34
N VAL A 26 5.82 -8.02 3.55
CA VAL A 26 6.61 -6.89 3.04
C VAL A 26 8.02 -6.91 3.62
N PHE A 27 8.15 -7.09 4.94
CA PHE A 27 9.43 -7.14 5.62
C PHE A 27 10.32 -8.29 5.11
N LYS A 28 9.76 -9.48 4.90
CA LYS A 28 10.51 -10.61 4.31
C LYS A 28 11.09 -10.26 2.93
N LEU A 29 10.32 -9.58 2.10
CA LEU A 29 10.78 -9.19 0.76
C LEU A 29 11.84 -8.08 0.82
N GLN A 30 11.67 -7.09 1.69
CA GLN A 30 12.68 -6.06 1.95
C GLN A 30 13.98 -6.66 2.50
N LYS A 31 13.89 -7.62 3.43
CA LYS A 31 15.06 -8.35 3.96
C LYS A 31 15.80 -9.11 2.87
N ARG A 32 15.07 -9.74 1.93
CA ARG A 32 15.69 -10.37 0.75
C ARG A 32 16.43 -9.34 -0.10
N ILE A 33 15.78 -8.22 -0.45
CA ILE A 33 16.42 -7.12 -1.20
C ILE A 33 17.74 -6.70 -0.53
N TYR A 34 17.71 -6.46 0.79
CA TYR A 34 18.89 -6.09 1.56
C TYR A 34 19.99 -7.16 1.49
N GLN A 35 19.65 -8.44 1.66
CA GLN A 35 20.61 -9.54 1.56
C GLN A 35 21.24 -9.67 0.17
N ALA A 36 20.45 -9.55 -0.92
CA ALA A 36 21.02 -9.57 -2.27
C ALA A 36 21.93 -8.35 -2.54
N ALA A 37 21.53 -7.16 -2.09
CA ALA A 37 22.34 -5.97 -2.24
C ALA A 37 23.67 -6.13 -1.49
N LYS A 38 23.63 -6.62 -0.24
CA LYS A 38 24.83 -6.89 0.56
C LYS A 38 25.78 -7.91 -0.10
N SER A 39 25.24 -8.87 -0.85
CA SER A 39 26.02 -9.86 -1.58
C SER A 39 26.35 -9.49 -3.03
N GLY A 40 26.10 -8.24 -3.47
CA GLY A 40 26.41 -7.78 -4.84
C GLY A 40 25.56 -8.42 -5.95
N GLN A 41 24.39 -8.97 -5.62
CA GLN A 41 23.55 -9.70 -6.57
C GLN A 41 22.50 -8.78 -7.22
N ASP A 42 22.95 -7.84 -8.04
CA ASP A 42 22.11 -6.75 -8.57
C ASP A 42 20.92 -7.23 -9.40
N ALA A 43 21.07 -8.32 -10.16
CA ALA A 43 19.98 -8.93 -10.89
C ALA A 43 18.85 -9.41 -9.96
N LYS A 44 19.21 -9.98 -8.79
CA LYS A 44 18.24 -10.40 -7.77
C LYS A 44 17.61 -9.19 -7.07
N VAL A 45 18.39 -8.14 -6.79
CA VAL A 45 17.89 -6.87 -6.26
C VAL A 45 16.80 -6.31 -7.18
N ARG A 46 17.10 -6.12 -8.47
CA ARG A 46 16.15 -5.58 -9.46
C ARG A 46 14.90 -6.46 -9.60
N ARG A 47 15.04 -7.78 -9.52
CA ARG A 47 13.91 -8.72 -9.56
C ARG A 47 13.01 -8.55 -8.34
N TRP A 48 13.59 -8.47 -7.14
CA TRP A 48 12.84 -8.36 -5.90
C TRP A 48 12.23 -6.98 -5.69
N GLN A 49 12.90 -5.91 -6.13
CA GLN A 49 12.31 -4.56 -6.19
C GLN A 49 11.08 -4.53 -7.11
N ARG A 50 11.19 -5.10 -8.31
CA ARG A 50 10.04 -5.24 -9.23
C ARG A 50 8.88 -6.02 -8.59
N LEU A 51 9.19 -7.10 -7.87
CA LEU A 51 8.19 -7.87 -7.15
C LEU A 51 7.55 -7.05 -6.01
N LEU A 52 8.35 -6.27 -5.27
CA LEU A 52 7.86 -5.45 -4.17
C LEU A 52 6.89 -4.38 -4.65
N VAL A 53 7.23 -3.66 -5.73
CA VAL A 53 6.37 -2.62 -6.31
C VAL A 53 5.05 -3.20 -6.83
N LYS A 54 5.10 -4.40 -7.43
CA LYS A 54 3.89 -5.09 -7.93
C LYS A 54 3.07 -5.80 -6.84
N SER A 55 3.59 -5.90 -5.61
CA SER A 55 2.95 -6.64 -4.54
C SER A 55 1.71 -5.93 -4.00
N TYR A 56 0.58 -6.65 -3.96
CA TYR A 56 -0.65 -6.16 -3.35
C TYR A 56 -0.44 -5.77 -1.88
N TYR A 57 0.26 -6.59 -1.09
CA TYR A 57 0.54 -6.30 0.32
C TYR A 57 1.44 -5.07 0.51
N ALA A 58 2.34 -4.79 -0.43
CA ALA A 58 3.16 -3.58 -0.38
C ALA A 58 2.31 -2.33 -0.67
N ARG A 59 1.44 -2.37 -1.70
CA ARG A 59 0.51 -1.27 -2.01
C ARG A 59 -0.44 -1.01 -0.85
N LEU A 60 -1.02 -2.06 -0.27
CA LEU A 60 -1.92 -1.97 0.86
C LEU A 60 -1.27 -1.30 2.09
N LEU A 61 -0.02 -1.66 2.38
CA LEU A 61 0.75 -1.04 3.46
C LEU A 61 1.10 0.43 3.14
N ALA A 62 1.41 0.74 1.89
CA ALA A 62 1.68 2.11 1.44
C ALA A 62 0.44 3.01 1.57
N VAL A 63 -0.73 2.53 1.12
CA VAL A 63 -2.00 3.26 1.27
C VAL A 63 -2.32 3.49 2.75
N ARG A 64 -2.18 2.47 3.61
CA ARG A 64 -2.36 2.66 5.05
C ARG A 64 -1.41 3.72 5.61
N LYS A 65 -0.13 3.67 5.23
CA LYS A 65 0.87 4.61 5.73
C LYS A 65 0.52 6.06 5.36
N VAL A 66 0.20 6.31 4.10
CA VAL A 66 -0.18 7.65 3.61
C VAL A 66 -1.46 8.15 4.27
N THR A 67 -2.44 7.26 4.49
CA THR A 67 -3.81 7.67 4.80
C THR A 67 -4.14 7.59 6.29
N GLN A 68 -3.38 6.83 7.08
CA GLN A 68 -3.65 6.58 8.50
C GLN A 68 -2.46 6.84 9.41
N ASP A 69 -1.22 6.56 8.98
CA ASP A 69 -0.07 6.56 9.89
C ASP A 69 0.79 7.83 9.76
N ASN A 70 0.81 8.47 8.58
CA ASN A 70 1.60 9.69 8.34
C ASN A 70 1.09 10.88 9.17
N GLN A 71 2.01 11.71 9.66
CA GLN A 71 1.69 12.90 10.48
C GLN A 71 0.81 13.92 9.72
N GLY A 72 1.03 14.08 8.41
CA GLY A 72 0.26 14.97 7.53
C GLY A 72 -1.12 14.45 7.11
N LYS A 73 -1.61 13.31 7.64
CA LYS A 73 -2.92 12.72 7.27
C LYS A 73 -4.13 13.62 7.53
N LYS A 74 -3.97 14.67 8.33
CA LYS A 74 -5.02 15.65 8.66
C LYS A 74 -4.91 16.94 7.84
N THR A 75 -3.88 17.05 7.01
CA THR A 75 -3.63 18.21 6.16
C THR A 75 -4.18 17.89 4.78
N ALA A 76 -5.05 18.75 4.24
CA ALA A 76 -5.49 18.64 2.87
C ALA A 76 -4.24 18.74 1.96
N GLY A 77 -3.97 17.68 1.19
CA GLY A 77 -2.94 17.73 0.15
C GLY A 77 -3.37 18.63 -1.01
N VAL A 78 -2.61 18.61 -2.10
CA VAL A 78 -2.93 19.35 -3.34
C VAL A 78 -4.33 19.00 -3.88
N ASP A 79 -4.78 17.76 -3.65
CA ASP A 79 -6.11 17.27 -4.09
C ASP A 79 -7.25 17.62 -3.11
N GLY A 80 -6.98 18.33 -2.00
CA GLY A 80 -8.03 18.80 -1.07
C GLY A 80 -8.67 17.73 -0.17
N VAL A 81 -8.33 16.45 -0.32
CA VAL A 81 -8.97 15.36 0.43
C VAL A 81 -8.26 15.07 1.76
N VAL A 82 -8.95 15.30 2.88
CA VAL A 82 -8.42 15.12 4.25
C VAL A 82 -8.69 13.72 4.81
N ALA A 83 -9.81 13.10 4.44
CA ALA A 83 -10.21 11.80 4.97
C ALA A 83 -10.84 10.95 3.89
N ILE A 84 -10.20 9.81 3.58
CA ILE A 84 -10.74 8.83 2.64
C ILE A 84 -11.39 7.65 3.37
N SER A 85 -12.49 7.16 2.80
CA SER A 85 -13.23 6.02 3.31
C SER A 85 -12.43 4.71 3.15
N PRO A 86 -12.76 3.66 3.93
CA PRO A 86 -12.18 2.32 3.74
C PRO A 86 -12.30 1.78 2.30
N GLU A 87 -13.40 2.09 1.61
CA GLU A 87 -13.63 1.73 0.21
C GLU A 87 -12.65 2.43 -0.72
N GLN A 88 -12.52 3.74 -0.56
CA GLN A 88 -11.59 4.55 -1.34
C GLN A 88 -10.15 4.05 -1.14
N ARG A 89 -9.77 3.59 0.07
CA ARG A 89 -8.44 2.99 0.30
C ARG A 89 -8.22 1.68 -0.47
N LEU A 90 -9.23 0.83 -0.55
CA LEU A 90 -9.13 -0.40 -1.34
C LEU A 90 -9.04 -0.09 -2.83
N ASN A 91 -9.84 0.86 -3.33
CA ASN A 91 -9.79 1.30 -4.72
C ASN A 91 -8.42 1.90 -5.07
N LEU A 92 -7.88 2.78 -4.22
CA LEU A 92 -6.51 3.33 -4.38
C LEU A 92 -5.45 2.23 -4.41
N THR A 93 -5.62 1.16 -3.63
CA THR A 93 -4.69 0.02 -3.64
C THR A 93 -4.66 -0.68 -4.99
N GLU A 94 -5.78 -0.73 -5.70
CA GLU A 94 -5.88 -1.29 -7.05
C GLU A 94 -5.41 -0.32 -8.14
N GLU A 95 -5.66 0.99 -7.98
CA GLU A 95 -5.21 2.03 -8.93
C GLU A 95 -3.69 2.16 -9.00
N ILE A 96 -2.97 1.97 -7.88
CA ILE A 96 -1.50 2.10 -7.79
C ILE A 96 -0.74 0.97 -8.53
N LYS A 97 -1.44 0.04 -9.19
CA LYS A 97 -0.85 -1.14 -9.87
C LYS A 97 0.14 -0.81 -11.00
N GLY A 98 0.23 0.44 -11.46
CA GLY A 98 0.99 0.87 -12.64
C GLY A 98 2.38 1.50 -12.43
N THR A 99 2.87 1.71 -11.22
CA THR A 99 4.09 2.52 -11.01
C THR A 99 5.37 1.76 -11.44
N ARG A 100 6.14 2.33 -12.37
CA ARG A 100 7.44 1.79 -12.78
C ARG A 100 8.43 1.92 -11.62
N PRO A 101 9.26 0.90 -11.33
CA PRO A 101 10.34 1.07 -10.35
C PRO A 101 11.31 2.15 -10.85
N ILE A 102 11.70 3.05 -9.95
CA ILE A 102 12.69 4.10 -10.20
C ILE A 102 13.98 3.41 -10.64
N GLN A 103 14.45 3.75 -11.84
CA GLN A 103 15.78 3.36 -12.32
C GLN A 103 16.76 4.32 -11.67
N VAL A 104 17.55 3.80 -10.72
CA VAL A 104 18.73 4.47 -10.15
C VAL A 104 19.92 3.59 -10.46
#